data_AF-A0A6M3MA71-F1
#
_entry.id   AF-A0A6M3MA71-F1
#
_cell.length_a   1.000
_cell.length_b   1.000
_cell.length_c   1.000
_cell.angle_alpha   90.00
_cell.angle_beta   90.00
_cell.angle_gamma   90.00
#
_symmetry.space_group_name_H-M   'P 1'
#
loop_
_entity.id
_entity.type
_entity.pdbx_description
1 polymer ?
#
loop_
_entity_poly.entity_id
_entity_poly.type
_entity_poly.pdbx_seq_one_letter_code
_entity_poly.pdbx_strand_id
1 'polypeptide(L)'
;MPICPKCGKPIDELKAYAREESFYRVYLDSAGLDYDIDSLGYDYQQCVEGSATHTDFQCPECGAILFSSEADTQPEEVINFLKGD
;
A
#
# COMPACT_ATOMS: atom_id res chain seq x y z
N MET A 1 -7.95 7.94 -23.79
CA MET A 1 -8.43 7.88 -22.39
C MET A 1 -9.14 6.55 -22.20
N PRO A 2 -8.54 5.62 -21.44
CA PRO A 2 -9.09 4.30 -21.23
C PRO A 2 -10.45 4.34 -20.51
N ILE A 3 -11.25 3.30 -20.70
CA ILE A 3 -12.55 3.13 -20.05
C ILE A 3 -12.45 2.00 -19.03
N CYS A 4 -13.03 2.21 -17.85
CA CYS A 4 -13.12 1.17 -16.84
C CYS A 4 -13.91 -0.05 -17.39
N PRO A 5 -13.33 -1.26 -17.42
CA PRO A 5 -14.04 -2.45 -17.89
C PRO A 5 -15.16 -2.91 -16.94
N LYS A 6 -15.23 -2.35 -15.72
CA LYS A 6 -16.21 -2.73 -14.70
C LYS A 6 -17.39 -1.77 -14.61
N CYS A 7 -17.16 -0.46 -14.71
CA CYS A 7 -18.23 0.55 -14.56
C CYS A 7 -18.47 1.41 -15.81
N GLY A 8 -17.67 1.26 -16.86
CA GLY A 8 -17.84 1.97 -18.13
C GLY A 8 -17.49 3.46 -18.10
N LYS A 9 -16.97 3.98 -16.97
CA LYS A 9 -16.55 5.38 -16.85
C LYS A 9 -15.13 5.59 -17.39
N PRO A 10 -14.82 6.79 -17.92
CA PRO A 10 -13.45 7.13 -18.31
C PRO A 10 -12.52 7.12 -17.10
N ILE A 11 -11.26 6.74 -17.35
CA ILE A 11 -10.19 6.71 -16.35
C ILE A 11 -9.00 7.52 -16.88
N ASP A 12 -8.50 8.45 -16.08
CA ASP A 12 -7.26 9.19 -16.28
C ASP A 12 -6.23 8.93 -15.16
N GLU A 13 -6.67 8.39 -14.02
CA GLU A 13 -5.82 7.96 -12.90
C GLU A 13 -6.28 6.64 -12.27
N LEU A 14 -5.40 5.96 -11.53
CA LEU A 14 -5.75 4.80 -10.69
C LEU A 14 -5.36 5.07 -9.25
N LYS A 15 -6.15 4.53 -8.32
CA LYS A 15 -5.80 4.51 -6.89
C LYS A 15 -4.89 3.32 -6.63
N ALA A 16 -3.67 3.55 -6.19
CA ALA A 16 -2.73 2.51 -5.82
C ALA A 16 -2.78 2.23 -4.31
N TYR A 17 -2.89 0.96 -3.93
CA TYR A 17 -2.87 0.51 -2.54
C TYR A 17 -1.75 -0.51 -2.37
N ALA A 18 -0.63 -0.06 -1.80
CA ALA A 18 0.50 -0.92 -1.47
C ALA A 18 0.31 -1.56 -0.09
N ARG A 19 0.69 -2.82 0.03
CA ARG A 19 0.81 -3.54 1.30
C ARG A 19 2.28 -3.58 1.69
N GLU A 20 2.59 -3.01 2.86
CA GLU A 20 3.94 -2.95 3.42
C GLU A 20 4.02 -3.64 4.77
N GLU A 21 5.12 -4.34 5.01
CA GLU A 21 5.47 -4.88 6.33
C GLU A 21 6.53 -4.00 7.00
N SER A 22 6.32 -3.67 8.27
CA SER A 22 7.24 -2.86 9.10
C SER A 22 7.48 -3.53 10.44
N PHE A 23 8.74 -3.58 10.87
CA PHE A 23 9.12 -4.18 12.14
C PHE A 23 9.53 -3.09 13.14
N TYR A 24 9.01 -3.21 14.36
CA TYR A 24 9.30 -2.32 15.48
C TYR A 24 9.86 -3.14 16.63
N ARG A 25 10.90 -2.64 17.28
CA ARG A 25 11.35 -3.17 18.57
C ARG A 25 10.84 -2.26 19.67
N VAL A 26 10.08 -2.84 20.58
CA VAL A 26 9.52 -2.17 21.76
C VAL A 26 10.16 -2.77 23.00
N TYR A 27 10.61 -1.91 23.92
CA TYR A 27 11.12 -2.35 25.21
C TYR A 27 10.03 -2.17 26.26
N LEU A 28 9.75 -3.24 27.00
CA LEU A 28 8.91 -3.20 28.18
C LEU A 28 9.82 -3.07 29.40
N ASP A 29 9.84 -1.91 30.03
CA ASP A 29 10.53 -1.78 31.32
C ASP A 29 9.67 -2.44 32.41
N SER A 30 10.19 -3.52 32.98
CA SER A 30 9.54 -4.25 34.08
C SER A 30 9.52 -3.50 35.42
N ALA A 31 10.14 -2.31 35.51
CA ALA A 31 10.18 -1.50 36.73
C ALA A 31 8.89 -0.71 37.02
N GLY A 32 7.90 -0.71 36.11
CA GLY A 32 6.63 0.02 36.28
C GLY A 32 5.45 -0.72 35.69
N LEU A 33 4.90 -1.71 36.41
CA LEU A 33 3.59 -2.33 36.13
C LEU A 33 2.40 -1.39 36.47
N ASP A 34 2.60 -0.10 36.26
CA ASP A 34 1.63 0.95 36.52
C ASP A 34 2.02 2.08 35.56
N TYR A 35 1.62 1.99 34.29
CA TYR A 35 1.20 3.13 33.45
C TYR A 35 0.84 2.70 32.02
N ASP A 36 -0.09 3.51 31.50
CA ASP A 36 -0.62 3.67 30.15
C ASP A 36 0.05 2.91 29.01
N ILE A 37 -0.77 2.28 28.15
CA ILE A 37 -0.30 1.66 26.90
C ILE A 37 0.37 2.67 25.95
N ASP A 38 0.17 3.97 26.21
CA ASP A 38 0.78 5.10 25.53
C ASP A 38 2.26 5.33 25.92
N SER A 39 2.79 4.64 26.95
CA SER A 39 4.20 4.73 27.37
C SER A 39 5.11 3.65 26.80
N LEU A 40 4.69 2.96 25.73
CA LEU A 40 5.56 2.00 25.03
C LEU A 40 6.71 2.75 24.33
N GLY A 41 7.94 2.46 24.75
CA GLY A 41 9.16 3.00 24.14
C GLY A 41 9.44 2.35 22.79
N TYR A 42 9.02 2.98 21.70
CA TYR A 42 9.35 2.58 20.34
C TYR A 42 10.77 3.08 19.98
N ASP A 43 11.79 2.37 20.46
CA ASP A 43 13.19 2.84 20.36
C ASP A 43 13.86 2.51 19.01
N TYR A 44 13.35 1.53 18.27
CA TYR A 44 13.92 1.15 16.98
C TYR A 44 12.84 0.74 15.98
N GLN A 45 12.66 1.57 14.95
CA GLN A 45 11.87 1.26 13.76
C GLN A 45 12.83 0.88 12.64
N GLN A 46 12.66 -0.33 12.08
CA GLN A 46 13.33 -0.74 10.87
C GLN A 46 12.28 -1.01 9.80
N CYS A 47 12.23 -0.13 8.81
CA CYS A 47 11.59 -0.49 7.54
C CYS A 47 12.51 -1.49 6.85
N VAL A 48 11.98 -2.66 6.48
CA VAL A 48 12.73 -3.60 5.65
C VAL A 48 12.59 -3.08 4.23
N GLU A 49 13.68 -2.54 3.67
CA GLU A 49 13.72 -2.04 2.29
C GLU A 49 13.15 -3.12 1.34
N GLY A 50 12.10 -2.77 0.58
CA GLY A 50 11.39 -3.69 -0.33
C GLY A 50 10.10 -4.33 0.20
N SER A 51 9.52 -3.84 1.31
CA SER A 51 8.34 -4.48 1.93
C SER A 51 7.01 -4.25 1.21
N ALA A 52 6.95 -3.43 0.15
CA ALA A 52 5.79 -3.34 -0.73
C ALA A 52 5.67 -4.66 -1.53
N THR A 53 5.19 -5.71 -0.88
CA THR A 53 5.09 -7.05 -1.48
C THR A 53 3.93 -7.14 -2.45
N HIS A 54 2.99 -6.20 -2.38
CA HIS A 54 1.78 -6.23 -3.17
C HIS A 54 1.23 -4.82 -3.39
N THR A 55 0.82 -4.49 -4.61
CA THR A 55 0.11 -3.25 -4.93
C THR A 55 -1.10 -3.52 -5.80
N ASP A 56 -2.27 -3.09 -5.33
CA ASP A 56 -3.52 -3.09 -6.10
C ASP A 56 -3.76 -1.73 -6.75
N PHE A 57 -4.11 -1.73 -8.03
CA PHE A 57 -4.49 -0.54 -8.79
C PHE A 57 -6.00 -0.56 -9.07
N GLN A 58 -6.72 0.35 -8.45
CA GLN A 58 -8.18 0.42 -8.49
C GLN A 58 -8.70 1.55 -9.36
N CYS A 59 -9.86 1.30 -9.97
CA CYS A 59 -10.65 2.34 -10.61
C CYS A 59 -11.09 3.39 -9.57
N PRO A 60 -10.85 4.69 -9.79
CA PRO A 60 -11.18 5.74 -8.82
C PRO A 60 -12.69 5.88 -8.59
N GLU A 61 -13.49 5.51 -9.59
CA GLU A 61 -14.94 5.69 -9.64
C GLU A 61 -15.75 4.56 -9.00
N CYS A 62 -15.30 3.31 -9.14
CA CYS A 62 -16.04 2.14 -8.64
C CYS A 62 -15.26 1.27 -7.65
N GLY A 63 -13.97 1.56 -7.42
CA GLY A 63 -13.13 0.80 -6.50
C GLY A 63 -12.74 -0.59 -6.99
N ALA A 64 -13.14 -0.99 -8.21
CA ALA A 64 -12.75 -2.28 -8.75
C ALA A 64 -11.23 -2.33 -8.98
N ILE A 65 -10.60 -3.40 -8.50
CA ILE A 65 -9.20 -3.72 -8.78
C ILE A 65 -9.09 -4.06 -10.28
N LEU A 66 -8.23 -3.34 -10.98
CA LEU A 66 -7.97 -3.54 -12.41
C LEU A 66 -6.64 -4.25 -12.65
N PHE A 67 -5.66 -4.00 -11.79
CA PHE A 67 -4.34 -4.62 -11.82
C PHE A 67 -3.89 -4.91 -10.39
N SER A 68 -3.11 -5.98 -10.22
CA SER A 68 -2.45 -6.33 -8.97
C SER A 68 -1.03 -6.74 -9.29
N SER A 69 -0.06 -6.29 -8.49
CA SER A 69 1.36 -6.57 -8.68
C SER A 69 1.98 -7.03 -7.39
N GLU A 70 2.79 -8.09 -7.44
CA GLU A 70 3.65 -8.51 -6.32
C GLU A 70 5.04 -7.84 -6.36
N ALA A 71 5.26 -6.91 -7.29
CA ALA A 71 6.53 -6.22 -7.46
C ALA A 71 6.56 -4.89 -6.69
N ASP A 72 7.76 -4.52 -6.26
CA ASP A 72 8.12 -3.25 -5.64
C ASP A 72 8.16 -2.07 -6.64
N THR A 73 7.88 -2.34 -7.92
CA THR A 73 7.89 -1.39 -9.03
C THR A 73 6.54 -1.29 -9.70
N GLN A 74 6.24 -0.12 -10.27
CA GLN A 74 5.01 0.10 -11.01
C GLN A 74 5.00 -0.76 -12.29
N PRO A 75 4.00 -1.63 -12.50
CA PRO A 75 3.94 -2.50 -13.67
C PRO A 75 3.75 -1.71 -14.97
N GLU A 76 4.41 -2.15 -16.05
CA GLU A 76 4.29 -1.50 -17.36
C GLU A 76 2.86 -1.55 -17.90
N GLU A 77 2.09 -2.61 -17.61
CA GLU A 77 0.69 -2.72 -18.04
C GLU A 77 -0.19 -1.61 -17.47
N VAL A 78 0.10 -1.13 -16.26
CA VAL A 78 -0.62 -0.01 -15.63
C VAL A 78 -0.35 1.29 -16.40
N ILE A 79 0.91 1.50 -16.80
CA ILE A 79 1.34 2.66 -17.57
C ILE A 79 0.70 2.63 -18.96
N ASN A 80 0.74 1.48 -19.64
CA ASN A 80 0.20 1.32 -20.99
C ASN A 80 -1.32 1.51 -20.99
N PHE A 81 -2.02 0.97 -19.98
CA PHE A 81 -3.45 1.20 -19.81
C PHE A 81 -3.79 2.69 -19.73
N LEU A 82 -3.07 3.45 -18.90
CA LEU A 82 -3.31 4.89 -18.73
C LEU A 82 -2.95 5.71 -19.97
N LYS A 83 -1.95 5.29 -20.75
CA LYS A 83 -1.62 5.89 -22.06
C LYS A 83 -2.70 5.65 -23.11
N GLY A 84 -3.49 4.58 -22.95
CA GLY A 84 -4.55 4.21 -23.88
C GLY A 84 -4.03 3.56 -25.16
N ASP A 85 -2.86 2.91 -25.07
CA ASP A 85 -2.29 2.06 -26.12
C ASP A 85 -2.96 0.68 -26.17
#